data_AF-A0A7L4R2M7-F1
#
_entry.id   AF-A0A7L4R2M7-F1
#
_cell.length_a   1.000
_cell.length_b   1.000
_cell.length_c   1.000
_cell.angle_alpha   90.00
_cell.angle_beta   90.00
_cell.angle_gamma   90.00
#
_symmetry.space_group_name_H-M   'P 1'
#
loop_
_entity.id
_entity.type
_entity.pdbx_description
1 polymer ?
#
loop_
_entity_poly.entity_id
_entity_poly.type
_entity_poly.pdbx_seq_one_letter_code
_entity_poly.pdbx_strand_id
1 'polypeptide(L)' 'LDVPLEGFKVPAMDKMGSKGLRREILLGVDPQYTIDEDELNEGKYKVTLDFSLPKGSYATTVLREYMKVEPSRMS' A
#
# COMPACT_ATOMS: atom_id res chain seq x y z
N LEU A 1 -13.53 12.48 -14.33
CA LEU A 1 -14.28 11.29 -13.89
C LEU A 1 -15.72 11.72 -13.70
N ASP A 2 -16.62 11.24 -14.55
CA ASP A 2 -18.06 11.49 -14.43
C ASP A 2 -18.70 10.21 -13.87
N VAL A 3 -18.62 10.05 -12.55
CA VAL A 3 -19.16 8.87 -11.86
C VAL A 3 -20.40 9.29 -11.06
N PRO A 4 -21.60 8.82 -11.43
CA PRO A 4 -22.83 9.23 -10.74
C PRO A 4 -22.92 8.58 -9.35
N LEU A 5 -23.05 9.40 -8.31
CA LEU A 5 -23.11 8.94 -6.91
C LEU A 5 -24.31 8.02 -6.63
N GLU A 6 -25.41 8.20 -7.37
CA GLU A 6 -26.58 7.33 -7.26
C GLU A 6 -26.29 5.87 -7.62
N GLY A 7 -25.25 5.62 -8.42
CA GLY A 7 -24.81 4.27 -8.78
C GLY A 7 -24.35 3.42 -7.59
N PHE A 8 -24.00 4.04 -6.45
CA PHE A 8 -23.59 3.32 -5.24
C PHE A 8 -24.75 2.83 -4.37
N LYS A 9 -26.03 3.10 -4.70
CA LYS A 9 -27.19 2.64 -3.92
C LYS A 9 -27.65 1.21 -4.24
N VAL A 10 -27.42 0.73 -5.46
CA VAL A 10 -27.71 -0.63 -5.97
C VAL A 10 -29.05 -1.23 -5.47
N PRO A 11 -30.22 -0.72 -5.88
CA PRO A 11 -31.54 -1.16 -5.36
C PRO A 11 -31.89 -2.63 -5.58
N ALA A 12 -31.32 -3.25 -6.63
CA ALA A 12 -31.52 -4.67 -6.90
C ALA A 12 -30.78 -5.57 -5.87
N MET A 13 -29.83 -5.01 -5.12
CA MET A 13 -29.04 -5.72 -4.12
C MET A 13 -28.54 -4.73 -3.05
N ASP A 14 -29.45 -4.28 -2.19
CA ASP A 14 -29.19 -3.24 -1.17
C ASP A 14 -27.94 -3.49 -0.31
N LYS A 15 -27.58 -4.76 -0.07
CA LYS A 15 -26.38 -5.15 0.70
C LYS A 15 -25.06 -4.73 0.05
N MET A 16 -25.05 -4.50 -1.27
CA MET A 16 -23.89 -4.01 -2.01
C MET A 16 -23.83 -2.49 -2.06
N GLY A 17 -24.87 -1.80 -1.59
CA GLY A 17 -24.90 -0.35 -1.51
C GLY A 17 -23.81 0.18 -0.57
N SER A 18 -23.13 1.25 -0.97
CA SER A 18 -22.09 1.90 -0.17
C SER A 18 -22.45 3.36 0.09
N LYS A 19 -22.47 3.75 1.36
CA LYS A 19 -22.68 5.15 1.78
C LYS A 19 -21.44 6.02 1.60
N GLY A 20 -20.28 5.40 1.35
CA GLY A 20 -18.98 6.08 1.36
C GLY A 20 -18.51 6.43 2.78
N LEU A 21 -17.19 6.61 2.90
CA LEU A 21 -16.51 7.04 4.12
C LEU A 21 -15.34 7.95 3.75
N ARG A 22 -14.78 8.65 4.74
CA ARG A 22 -13.49 9.33 4.61
C ARG A 22 -12.38 8.43 5.14
N ARG A 23 -11.22 8.47 4.50
CA ARG A 23 -9.99 7.83 4.94
C ARG A 23 -8.88 8.86 4.87
N GLU A 24 -7.96 8.82 5.84
CA GLU A 24 -6.75 9.63 5.82
C GLU A 24 -5.98 9.43 4.51
N ILE A 25 -5.53 10.53 3.92
CA ILE A 25 -4.87 10.53 2.61
C ILE A 25 -3.40 10.12 2.69
N LEU A 26 -2.77 10.28 3.86
CA LEU A 26 -1.37 9.93 4.11
C LEU A 26 -1.29 8.78 5.11
N LEU A 27 -0.30 7.91 4.89
CA LEU A 27 0.12 6.89 5.84
C LEU A 27 1.39 7.39 6.51
N GLY A 28 1.27 7.92 7.73
CA GLY A 28 2.40 8.44 8.50
C GLY A 28 3.29 7.30 9.01
N VAL A 29 4.42 7.08 8.34
CA VAL A 29 5.45 6.09 8.69
C VAL A 29 6.81 6.76 8.65
N ASP A 30 7.71 6.31 9.52
CA ASP A 30 9.11 6.75 9.57
C ASP A 30 10.01 5.50 9.59
N PRO A 31 10.28 4.90 8.41
CA PRO A 31 11.07 3.68 8.33
C PRO A 31 12.53 3.92 8.68
N GLN A 32 13.06 3.14 9.61
CA GLN A 32 14.49 3.02 9.82
C GLN A 32 15.07 2.04 8.80
N TYR A 33 16.31 2.26 8.36
CA TYR A 33 16.93 1.40 7.36
C TYR A 33 18.41 1.15 7.61
N THR A 34 18.85 -0.05 7.21
CA THR A 34 20.27 -0.40 7.08
C THR A 34 20.56 -0.91 5.67
N ILE A 35 21.79 -0.69 5.21
CA ILE A 35 22.27 -1.13 3.91
C ILE A 35 23.50 -2.00 4.16
N ASP A 36 23.50 -3.20 3.59
CA ASP A 36 24.56 -4.19 3.74
C ASP A 36 24.81 -4.89 2.40
N GLU A 37 25.94 -5.59 2.27
CA GLU A 37 26.17 -6.48 1.13
C GLU A 37 25.13 -7.62 1.13
N ASP A 38 24.65 -7.98 -0.06
CA ASP A 38 23.67 -9.05 -0.23
C ASP A 38 24.39 -10.41 -0.34
N GLU A 39 24.26 -11.22 0.72
CA GLU A 39 24.84 -12.55 0.85
C GLU A 39 24.28 -13.57 -0.16
N LEU A 40 23.11 -13.30 -0.76
CA LEU A 40 22.46 -14.18 -1.73
C LEU A 40 22.77 -13.75 -3.18
N ASN A 41 23.18 -12.49 -3.39
CA ASN A 41 23.42 -11.92 -4.70
C ASN A 41 24.77 -11.20 -4.73
N GLU A 42 25.83 -11.93 -5.08
CA GLU A 42 27.20 -11.40 -5.15
C GLU A 42 27.28 -10.09 -5.96
N GLY A 43 27.97 -9.10 -5.38
CA GLY A 43 28.14 -7.78 -5.98
C GLY A 43 26.92 -6.85 -5.87
N LYS A 44 25.85 -7.26 -5.16
CA LYS A 44 24.69 -6.42 -4.87
C LYS A 44 24.62 -6.05 -3.39
N TYR A 45 23.77 -5.07 -3.10
CA TYR A 45 23.43 -4.62 -1.76
C TYR A 45 21.98 -4.97 -1.44
N LYS A 46 21.72 -5.28 -0.18
CA LYS A 46 20.38 -5.42 0.39
C LYS A 46 20.05 -4.21 1.28
N VAL A 47 18.75 -3.98 1.48
CA VAL A 47 18.24 -2.97 2.41
C VAL A 47 17.27 -3.64 3.37
N THR A 48 17.50 -3.46 4.66
CA THR A 48 16.55 -3.85 5.72
C THR A 48 15.75 -2.62 6.10
N LEU A 49 14.41 -2.74 6.15
CA LEU A 49 13.51 -1.66 6.55
C LEU A 49 12.72 -2.06 7.79
N ASP A 50 12.74 -1.21 8.82
CA ASP A 50 11.99 -1.38 10.07
C ASP A 50 10.97 -0.26 10.24
N PHE A 51 9.68 -0.62 10.30
CA PHE A 51 8.59 0.35 10.47
C PHE A 51 7.34 -0.31 11.07
N SER A 52 6.46 0.51 11.65
CA SER A 52 5.17 0.09 12.17
C SER A 52 4.02 0.59 11.29
N LEU A 53 2.94 -0.20 11.23
CA LEU A 53 1.74 0.15 10.47
C LEU A 53 0.49 0.11 11.33
N PRO A 54 -0.43 1.08 11.17
CA PRO A 54 -1.76 0.98 11.75
C PRO A 54 -2.54 -0.17 11.10
N LYS A 55 -3.42 -0.79 11.88
CA LYS A 55 -4.27 -1.91 11.41
C LYS A 55 -5.02 -1.54 10.12
N GLY A 56 -5.03 -2.46 9.15
CA GLY A 56 -5.68 -2.24 7.86
C GLY A 56 -4.87 -1.38 6.88
N SER A 57 -3.57 -1.20 7.15
CA SER A 57 -2.58 -0.72 6.18
C SER A 57 -1.70 -1.87 5.70
N TYR A 58 -1.07 -1.70 4.55
CA TYR A 58 -0.29 -2.74 3.88
C TYR A 58 1.16 -2.27 3.69
N ALA A 59 2.13 -3.16 3.94
CA ALA A 59 3.55 -2.87 3.77
C ALA A 59 3.90 -2.51 2.32
N THR A 60 3.18 -3.05 1.34
CA THR A 60 3.34 -2.71 -0.08
C THR A 60 3.14 -1.22 -0.36
N THR A 61 2.32 -0.50 0.40
CA THR A 61 2.19 0.96 0.28
C THR A 61 3.49 1.67 0.60
N VAL A 62 4.24 1.19 1.60
CA VAL A 62 5.56 1.73 1.96
C VAL A 62 6.60 1.28 0.94
N LEU A 63 6.68 -0.03 0.66
CA LEU A 63 7.67 -0.61 -0.26
C LEU A 63 7.57 -0.03 -1.68
N ARG A 64 6.36 0.29 -2.16
CA ARG A 64 6.16 0.94 -3.45
C ARG A 64 6.96 2.24 -3.56
N GLU A 65 7.07 3.01 -2.49
CA GLU A 65 7.78 4.28 -2.48
C GLU A 65 9.31 4.15 -2.40
N TYR A 66 9.83 2.95 -2.09
CA TYR A 66 11.26 2.64 -2.19
C TYR A 66 11.60 1.94 -3.52
N MET A 67 10.86 0.88 -3.86
CA MET A 67 11.22 -0.01 -4.97
C MET A 67 10.88 0.57 -6.34
N LYS A 68 9.78 1.35 -6.45
CA LYS A 68 9.31 1.96 -7.71
C LYS A 68 9.19 0.98 -8.89
N VAL A 69 8.84 -0.27 -8.60
CA VAL A 69 8.59 -1.33 -9.60
C VAL A 69 7.09 -1.57 -9.80
N GLU A 70 6.75 -2.40 -10.79
CA GLU A 70 5.39 -2.94 -10.95
C GLU A 70 4.95 -3.69 -9.68
N PRO A 71 3.71 -3.49 -9.19
CA PRO A 71 3.23 -4.12 -7.96
C PRO A 71 3.33 -5.65 -7.94
N SER A 72 3.22 -6.30 -9.10
CA SER A 72 3.37 -7.76 -9.25
C SER A 72 4.77 -8.29 -8.94
N ARG A 73 5.77 -7.41 -8.79
CA ARG A 73 7.17 -7.74 -8.46
C ARG A 73 7.53 -7.46 -6.99
N MET A 74 6.55 -7.13 -6.15
CA MET A 74 6.76 -6.80 -4.73
C MET A 74 6.44 -7.95 -3.76
N SER A 75 6.10 -9.14 -4.27
CA SER A 75 5.71 -10.33 -3.49
C SER A 75 6.32 -11.60 -4.05
#